data_AF-A0A9P3PC89-F1
#
_entry.id   AF-A0A9P3PC89-F1
#
_cell.length_a   1.000
_cell.length_b   1.000
_cell.length_c   1.000
_cell.angle_alpha   90.00
_cell.angle_beta   90.00
_cell.angle_gamma   90.00
#
_symmetry.space_group_name_H-M   'P 1'
#
loop_
_entity.id
_entity.type
_entity.pdbx_description
1 polymer ?
#
loop_
_entity_poly.entity_id
_entity_poly.type
_entity_poly.pdbx_seq_one_letter_code
_entity_poly.pdbx_strand_id
1 'polypeptide(L)'
;MTVTCYFCNKDLPNSQMKHCARCLLVTYCSKECQTLSWKASHKQSCRIHPSFAPSTDPKTVNGRWSFGRRNSRHSGLVLHA
;
A
#
# COMPACT_ATOMS: atom_id res chain seq x y z
N MET A 1 2.42 -20.79 9.30
CA MET A 1 1.22 -20.00 9.65
C MET A 1 0.47 -19.70 8.36
N THR A 2 -0.76 -20.16 8.25
CA THR A 2 -1.67 -19.87 7.12
C THR A 2 -2.60 -18.73 7.49
N VAL A 3 -3.08 -18.02 6.48
CA VAL A 3 -4.04 -16.93 6.62
C VAL A 3 -5.17 -17.17 5.63
N THR A 4 -6.40 -16.95 6.09
CA THR A 4 -7.60 -17.15 5.30
C THR A 4 -7.89 -15.94 4.42
N CYS A 5 -8.26 -16.18 3.17
CA CYS A 5 -8.72 -15.13 2.26
C CYS A 5 -10.07 -14.58 2.71
N TYR A 6 -10.17 -13.27 2.89
CA TYR A 6 -11.40 -12.60 3.35
C TYR A 6 -12.61 -12.79 2.41
N PHE A 7 -12.37 -13.11 1.13
CA PHE A 7 -13.43 -13.26 0.14
C PHE A 7 -13.84 -14.71 -0.13
N CYS A 8 -12.87 -15.57 -0.47
CA CYS A 8 -13.15 -16.95 -0.91
C CYS A 8 -12.81 -18.01 0.13
N ASN A 9 -12.41 -17.60 1.34
CA ASN A 9 -12.10 -18.47 2.48
C ASN A 9 -11.00 -19.51 2.25
N LYS A 10 -10.17 -19.34 1.21
CA LYS A 10 -8.99 -20.19 0.99
C LYS A 10 -7.89 -19.86 1.99
N ASP A 11 -7.34 -20.89 2.61
CA ASP A 11 -6.15 -20.78 3.47
C ASP A 11 -4.88 -20.92 2.63
N LEU A 12 -4.01 -19.92 2.72
CA LEU A 12 -2.71 -19.94 2.05
C LEU A 12 -1.60 -19.49 3.01
N PRO A 13 -0.34 -19.82 2.73
CA PRO A 13 0.79 -19.25 3.46
C PRO A 13 0.78 -17.72 3.39
N ASN A 14 1.16 -17.06 4.48
CA ASN A 14 1.21 -15.59 4.54
C ASN A 14 2.02 -14.96 3.39
N SER A 15 3.06 -15.64 2.90
CA SER A 15 3.88 -15.20 1.75
C SER A 15 3.12 -15.07 0.43
N GLN A 16 1.96 -15.72 0.30
CA GLN A 16 1.12 -15.66 -0.90
C GLN A 16 -0.07 -14.71 -0.75
N MET A 17 -0.26 -14.17 0.45
CA MET A 17 -1.39 -13.32 0.79
C MET A 17 -1.05 -11.85 0.53
N LYS A 18 -2.07 -11.09 0.14
CA LYS A 18 -1.96 -9.66 -0.15
C LYS A 18 -2.90 -8.89 0.74
N HIS A 19 -2.38 -7.90 1.46
CA HIS A 19 -3.19 -6.99 2.23
C HIS A 19 -3.95 -6.02 1.31
N CYS A 20 -5.11 -5.56 1.77
CA CYS A 20 -5.78 -4.44 1.12
C CYS A 20 -4.89 -3.19 1.15
N ALA A 21 -4.49 -2.67 -0.01
CA ALA A 21 -3.58 -1.52 -0.11
C ALA A 21 -4.07 -0.22 0.56
N ARG A 22 -5.38 -0.09 0.86
CA ARG A 22 -5.92 1.05 1.62
C ARG A 22 -5.85 0.83 3.12
N CYS A 23 -6.55 -0.19 3.63
CA CYS A 23 -6.72 -0.34 5.07
C CYS A 23 -5.64 -1.20 5.73
N LEU A 24 -4.98 -2.08 4.98
CA LEU A 24 -4.06 -3.12 5.44
C LEU A 24 -4.66 -4.15 6.41
N LEU A 25 -5.95 -4.04 6.75
CA LEU A 25 -6.64 -4.88 7.75
C LEU A 25 -7.03 -6.27 7.27
N VAL A 26 -7.39 -6.42 5.98
CA VAL A 26 -7.86 -7.69 5.41
C VAL A 26 -6.90 -8.21 4.36
N THR A 27 -6.85 -9.54 4.23
CA THR A 27 -5.95 -10.25 3.33
C THR A 27 -6.71 -11.03 2.25
N TYR A 28 -6.13 -11.08 1.06
CA TYR A 28 -6.67 -11.77 -0.10
C TYR A 28 -5.62 -12.63 -0.76
N CYS A 29 -6.02 -13.78 -1.31
CA CYS A 29 -5.13 -14.61 -2.10
C CYS A 29 -4.78 -13.97 -3.46
N SER A 30 -5.65 -13.11 -4.01
CA SER A 30 -5.47 -12.48 -5.31
C SER A 30 -6.13 -11.10 -5.41
N LYS A 31 -5.69 -10.32 -6.40
CA LYS A 31 -6.28 -9.01 -6.75
C LYS A 31 -7.75 -9.16 -7.19
N GLU A 32 -8.08 -10.29 -7.80
CA GLU A 32 -9.44 -10.62 -8.20
C GLU A 32 -10.35 -10.76 -6.97
N CYS A 33 -9.94 -11.52 -5.95
CA CYS A 33 -10.68 -11.64 -4.69
C CYS A 33 -10.86 -10.28 -4.00
N GLN A 34 -9.83 -9.43 -4.01
CA GLN A 34 -9.96 -8.07 -3.50
C GLN A 34 -11.01 -7.26 -4.28
N THR A 35 -11.01 -7.34 -5.62
CA THR A 35 -11.93 -6.58 -6.48
C THR A 35 -13.38 -7.04 -6.30
N LEU A 36 -13.60 -8.35 -6.21
CA LEU A 36 -14.93 -8.92 -5.97
C LEU A 36 -15.44 -8.54 -4.58
N SER A 37 -14.59 -8.70 -3.54
CA SER A 37 -14.91 -8.27 -2.18
C SER A 37 -15.20 -6.77 -2.08
N TRP A 38 -14.45 -5.94 -2.82
CA TRP A 38 -14.67 -4.50 -2.89
C TRP A 38 -16.05 -4.14 -3.42
N LYS A 39 -16.49 -4.80 -4.49
CA LYS A 39 -17.83 -4.58 -5.07
C LYS A 39 -18.93 -5.14 -4.18
N ALA A 40 -18.69 -6.26 -3.51
CA ALA A 40 -19.69 -6.93 -2.69
C ALA A 40 -19.97 -6.20 -1.37
N SER A 41 -18.94 -5.78 -0.63
CA SER A 41 -19.13 -5.19 0.70
C SER A 41 -17.93 -4.41 1.25
N HIS A 42 -16.69 -4.80 0.93
CA HIS A 42 -15.52 -4.26 1.61
C HIS A 42 -15.37 -2.75 1.45
N LYS A 43 -15.85 -2.16 0.34
CA LYS A 43 -15.85 -0.70 0.14
C LYS A 43 -16.49 0.07 1.29
N GLN A 44 -17.55 -0.46 1.90
CA GLN A 44 -18.29 0.20 2.98
C GLN A 44 -17.57 0.11 4.33
N SER A 45 -16.78 -0.95 4.55
CA SER A 45 -16.06 -1.20 5.79
C SER A 45 -14.55 -0.90 5.72
N CYS A 46 -14.04 -0.50 4.56
CA CYS A 46 -12.62 -0.21 4.37
C CYS A 46 -12.21 1.07 5.10
N ARG A 47 -11.61 0.92 6.28
CA ARG A 47 -11.09 2.00 7.13
C ARG A 47 -9.61 1.81 7.42
N ILE A 48 -8.82 2.86 7.28
CA ILE A 48 -7.37 2.83 7.58
C ILE A 48 -7.20 2.61 9.08
N HIS A 49 -6.37 1.65 9.48
CA HIS A 49 -6.06 1.47 10.90
C HIS A 49 -5.36 2.72 11.44
N PRO A 50 -5.72 3.23 12.63
CA PRO A 50 -5.15 4.47 13.17
C PRO A 50 -3.61 4.48 13.22
N SER A 51 -2.97 3.32 13.38
CA SER A 51 -1.50 3.20 13.37
C SER A 51 -0.85 3.51 12.01
N PHE A 52 -1.62 3.47 10.92
CA PHE A 52 -1.16 3.78 9.56
C PHE A 52 -1.74 5.09 9.04
N ALA A 53 -2.60 5.76 9.81
CA ALA A 53 -3.06 7.08 9.45
C ALA A 53 -1.87 8.05 9.54
N PRO A 54 -1.69 8.97 8.58
CA PRO A 54 -0.76 10.07 8.76
C PRO A 54 -1.19 10.79 10.04
N SER A 55 -0.24 11.00 10.95
CA SER A 55 -0.49 11.75 12.18
C SER A 55 -1.18 13.05 11.79
N THR A 56 -2.41 13.25 12.23
CA THR A 56 -3.17 14.50 12.02
C THR A 56 -2.59 15.66 12.84
N ASP A 57 -1.30 15.58 13.18
CA ASP A 57 -0.58 16.62 13.87
C ASP A 57 -0.52 17.86 12.96
N PRO A 58 -1.12 18.99 13.38
CA PRO A 58 -1.21 20.21 12.56
C PRO A 58 0.17 20.78 12.14
N LYS A 59 1.29 20.34 12.70
CA LYS A 59 2.64 20.84 12.32
C LYS A 59 3.16 20.22 11.02
N THR A 60 2.61 19.11 10.54
CA THR A 60 3.15 18.39 9.37
C THR A 60 2.65 18.95 8.03
N VAL A 61 1.61 19.79 8.02
CA VAL A 61 0.95 20.26 6.78
C VAL A 61 1.74 21.34 6.01
N ASN A 62 2.78 21.93 6.61
CA ASN A 62 3.63 22.95 5.97
C ASN A 62 4.86 22.37 5.24
N GLY A 63 4.79 21.13 4.77
CA GLY A 63 5.79 20.52 3.91
C GLY A 63 5.29 20.42 2.47
N ARG A 64 5.73 21.33 1.60
CA ARG A 64 5.55 21.20 0.14
C ARG A 64 6.24 19.92 -0.33
N TRP A 65 5.46 18.85 -0.54
CA TRP A 65 5.96 17.58 -1.08
C TRP A 65 6.34 17.74 -2.55
N SER A 66 7.56 18.22 -2.79
CA SER A 66 8.22 18.07 -4.08
C SER A 66 8.52 16.58 -4.28
N PHE A 67 7.65 15.87 -4.99
CA PHE A 67 7.98 14.56 -5.54
C PHE A 67 9.17 14.73 -6.50
N GLY A 68 10.38 14.65 -5.97
CA GLY A 68 11.61 14.66 -6.74
C GLY A 68 11.60 13.48 -7.71
N ARG A 69 11.44 13.78 -9.00
CA ARG A 69 11.72 12.82 -10.06
C ARG A 69 13.20 12.47 -9.99
N ARG A 70 13.51 11.26 -9.52
CA ARG A 70 14.85 10.68 -9.60
C ARG A 70 15.19 10.48 -11.08
N ASN A 71 16.10 11.28 -11.62
CA ASN A 71 16.85 10.92 -12.82
C ASN A 71 18.29 10.64 -12.42
N SER A 72 18.62 9.34 -12.37
CA SER A 72 20.00 8.87 -12.31
C SER A 72 20.64 9.07 -13.68
N ARG A 73 21.67 9.93 -13.78
CA ARG A 73 22.68 9.83 -14.85
C ARG A 73 24.06 10.03 -14.23
N HIS A 74 24.90 9.06 -14.54
CA HIS A 74 26.27 8.85 -14.09
C HIS A 74 27.22 10.01 -14.45
N SER A 75 28.27 10.12 -13.63
CA SER A 75 29.44 10.99 -13.69
C SER A 75 30.19 10.99 -15.04
N GLY A 76 30.79 12.14 -15.39
CA GLY A 76 31.71 12.28 -16.52
C GLY A 76 32.45 13.63 -16.56
N LEU A 77 33.50 13.72 -15.74
CA LEU A 77 34.75 14.50 -15.86
C LEU A 77 34.83 15.63 -16.93
N VAL A 78 34.94 16.89 -16.49
CA VAL A 78 35.48 18.00 -17.30
C VAL A 78 36.98 18.10 -17.06
N LEU A 79 37.79 17.84 -18.08
CA LEU A 79 39.21 18.18 -18.10
C LEU A 79 39.33 19.57 -18.75
N HIS A 80 39.86 20.54 -18.03
CA HIS A 80 40.24 21.84 -18.58
C HIS A 80 41.51 21.70 -19.43
N ALA A 81 41.53 22.34 -20.59
CA ALA A 81 42.73 22.73 -21.32
C ALA A 81 42.49 24.12 -21.93
#